data_AF-A0A371HY43-F1
#
_entry.id   AF-A0A371HY43-F1
#
_cell.length_a   1.000
_cell.length_b   1.000
_cell.length_c   1.000
_cell.angle_alpha   90.00
_cell.angle_beta   90.00
_cell.angle_gamma   90.00
#
_symmetry.space_group_name_H-M   'P 1'
#
loop_
_entity.id
_entity.type
_entity.pdbx_description
1 polymer ?
#
loop_
_entity_poly.entity_id
_entity_poly.type
_entity_poly.pdbx_seq_one_letter_code
_entity_poly.pdbx_strand_id
1 'polypeptide(L)'
;MTILDVVKKESGGLYPLKMSSLLLPFLTTSRIIYPISDSQWVSLVQVVPKKFETIVMKNRHDELVLTRIQNSWQVCIDYRKMNQATCNDHFPLPFIDQVLERLAERSHYCFLDGFFGYMKIHIALADQHKTTFTCPFGTLAYT
;
A
#
# COMPACT_ATOMS: atom_id res chain seq x y z
N MET A 1 -3.92 -13.20 14.99
CA MET A 1 -2.53 -12.71 15.10
C MET A 1 -2.09 -12.32 13.70
N THR A 2 -2.44 -11.11 13.29
CA THR A 2 -2.22 -10.63 11.92
C THR A 2 -0.82 -10.05 11.86
N ILE A 3 -0.07 -10.30 10.80
CA ILE A 3 1.38 -10.04 10.63
C ILE A 3 1.83 -8.61 11.01
N LEU A 4 0.91 -7.64 11.08
CA LEU A 4 1.14 -6.30 11.64
C LEU A 4 1.61 -6.30 13.11
N ASP A 5 1.19 -7.26 13.93
CA ASP A 5 1.57 -7.33 15.36
C ASP A 5 3.04 -7.74 15.56
N VAL A 6 3.65 -8.44 14.59
CA VAL A 6 5.07 -8.84 14.65
C VAL A 6 5.99 -7.68 14.29
N VAL A 7 5.50 -6.67 13.55
CA VAL A 7 6.34 -5.56 13.05
C VAL A 7 6.54 -4.45 14.09
N LYS A 8 5.83 -4.49 15.22
CA LYS A 8 5.85 -3.38 16.21
C LYS A 8 7.05 -3.37 17.16
N LYS A 9 7.93 -4.37 17.15
CA LYS A 9 9.01 -4.47 18.13
C LYS A 9 10.31 -4.95 17.49
N GLU A 10 11.14 -4.01 17.06
CA GLU A 10 12.58 -4.00 17.37
C GLU A 10 13.26 -2.80 16.73
N SER A 11 13.99 -2.05 17.54
CA SER A 11 14.71 -0.82 17.23
C SER A 11 16.06 -1.06 16.52
N GLY A 12 16.34 -0.33 15.43
CA GLY A 12 17.67 -0.11 14.87
C GLY A 12 17.74 -0.19 13.34
N GLY A 13 17.71 0.96 12.65
CA GLY A 13 18.40 1.27 11.38
C GLY A 13 18.19 0.43 10.09
N LEU A 14 17.64 -0.79 10.11
CA LEU A 14 17.71 -1.76 9.00
C LEU A 14 16.32 -2.30 8.59
N TYR A 15 15.33 -1.41 8.54
CA TYR A 15 13.92 -1.78 8.28
C TYR A 15 13.52 -1.92 6.80
N PRO A 16 14.08 -1.15 5.84
CA PRO A 16 13.60 -1.22 4.45
C PRO A 16 13.76 -2.61 3.81
N LEU A 17 14.90 -3.25 4.06
CA LEU A 17 15.24 -4.56 3.48
C LEU A 17 14.50 -5.71 4.16
N LYS A 18 14.36 -5.66 5.50
CA LYS A 18 13.66 -6.70 6.29
C LYS A 18 12.14 -6.73 6.03
N MET A 19 11.54 -5.58 5.71
CA MET A 19 10.13 -5.50 5.31
C MET A 19 9.91 -6.11 3.92
N SER A 20 10.84 -5.87 2.98
CA SER A 20 10.79 -6.47 1.64
C SER A 20 11.02 -8.00 1.66
N SER A 21 11.89 -8.50 2.54
CA SER A 21 12.22 -9.94 2.63
C SER A 21 11.10 -10.80 3.22
N LEU A 22 10.18 -10.24 4.00
CA LEU A 22 9.04 -10.98 4.58
C LEU A 22 7.75 -10.79 3.77
N LEU A 23 7.57 -9.64 3.15
CA LEU A 23 6.35 -9.30 2.42
C LEU A 23 6.31 -9.98 1.04
N LEU A 24 7.44 -10.04 0.32
CA LEU A 24 7.50 -10.69 -0.99
C LEU A 24 7.17 -12.21 -0.92
N PRO A 25 7.76 -13.01 -0.02
CA PRO A 25 7.41 -14.43 0.10
C PRO A 25 5.94 -14.65 0.49
N PHE A 26 5.37 -13.79 1.34
CA PHE A 26 3.95 -13.86 1.69
C PHE A 26 3.05 -13.62 0.48
N LEU A 27 3.35 -12.60 -0.33
CA LEU A 27 2.60 -12.29 -1.55
C LEU A 27 2.70 -13.41 -2.59
N THR A 28 3.88 -14.02 -2.75
CA THR A 28 4.07 -15.17 -3.65
C THR A 28 3.30 -16.40 -3.16
N THR A 29 3.34 -16.68 -1.86
CA THR A 29 2.62 -17.83 -1.25
C THR A 29 1.11 -17.68 -1.36
N SER A 30 0.60 -16.45 -1.26
CA SER A 30 -0.81 -16.12 -1.44
C SER A 30 -1.25 -15.98 -2.90
N ARG A 31 -0.36 -16.24 -3.87
CA ARG A 31 -0.61 -16.12 -5.32
C ARG A 31 -1.06 -14.72 -5.76
N ILE A 32 -0.66 -13.68 -5.03
CA ILE A 32 -0.91 -12.28 -5.40
C ILE A 32 0.12 -11.81 -6.43
N ILE A 33 1.36 -12.34 -6.35
CA ILE A 33 2.43 -12.09 -7.31
C ILE A 33 3.08 -13.40 -7.77
N TYR A 34 3.62 -13.41 -8.98
CA TYR A 34 4.33 -14.55 -9.56
C TYR A 34 5.61 -14.09 -10.29
N PRO A 35 6.65 -14.96 -10.38
CA PRO A 35 7.86 -14.65 -11.11
C PRO A 35 7.62 -14.64 -12.62
N ILE A 36 8.18 -13.64 -13.31
CA ILE A 36 8.11 -13.50 -14.76
C ILE A 36 9.50 -13.22 -15.32
N SER A 37 9.88 -13.96 -16.37
CA SER A 37 11.18 -13.80 -17.02
C SER A 37 11.16 -12.71 -18.09
N ASP A 38 10.06 -12.63 -18.85
CA ASP A 38 9.98 -11.84 -20.08
C ASP A 38 8.84 -10.82 -19.98
N SER A 39 9.17 -9.56 -19.69
CA SER A 39 8.23 -8.44 -19.84
C SER A 39 8.92 -7.22 -20.44
N GLN A 40 8.25 -6.60 -21.41
CA GLN A 40 8.65 -5.31 -21.97
C GLN A 40 8.34 -4.14 -21.02
N TRP A 41 7.46 -4.36 -20.04
CA TRP A 41 7.09 -3.39 -19.02
C TRP A 41 7.85 -3.73 -17.75
N VAL A 42 8.62 -2.77 -17.23
CA VAL A 42 9.34 -2.93 -15.97
C VAL A 42 9.22 -1.65 -15.17
N SER A 43 8.58 -1.76 -14.02
CA SER A 43 8.47 -0.69 -13.03
C SER A 43 9.49 -0.87 -11.91
N LEU A 44 10.11 0.22 -11.45
CA LEU A 44 11.08 0.16 -10.35
C LEU A 44 10.34 0.17 -9.00
N VAL A 45 10.84 -0.62 -8.04
CA VAL A 45 10.42 -0.53 -6.65
C VAL A 45 11.17 0.60 -5.94
N GLN A 46 10.42 1.46 -5.26
CA GLN A 46 10.93 2.55 -4.41
C GLN A 46 10.44 2.36 -2.98
N VAL A 47 11.27 2.74 -2.01
CA VAL A 47 10.90 2.70 -0.59
C VAL A 47 10.65 4.12 -0.10
N VAL A 48 9.41 4.38 0.32
CA VAL A 48 8.93 5.71 0.70
C VAL A 48 8.67 5.73 2.21
N PRO A 49 9.10 6.78 2.95
CA PRO A 49 8.75 6.90 4.36
C PRO A 49 7.26 7.18 4.49
N LYS A 50 6.53 6.34 5.23
CA LYS A 50 5.10 6.55 5.49
C LYS A 50 4.95 7.69 6.49
N LYS A 51 4.25 8.75 6.10
CA LYS A 51 3.84 9.81 7.04
C LYS A 51 2.80 9.23 7.97
N PHE A 52 3.12 9.16 9.26
CA PHE A 52 2.17 8.78 10.30
C PHE A 52 1.56 10.02 10.96
N GLU A 53 0.48 9.78 11.72
CA GLU A 53 -0.22 10.79 12.50
C GLU A 53 0.72 11.67 13.30
N THR A 54 0.38 12.95 13.32
CA THR A 54 1.17 13.92 14.06
C THR A 54 0.71 13.88 15.50
N ILE A 55 1.56 13.38 16.40
CA ILE A 55 1.24 13.33 17.81
C ILE A 55 1.58 14.66 18.48
N VAL A 56 0.72 15.11 19.38
CA VAL A 56 1.00 16.25 20.25
C VAL A 56 1.72 15.73 21.48
N MET A 57 2.98 16.10 21.66
CA MET A 57 3.77 15.74 22.85
C MET A 57 4.06 16.99 23.66
N LYS A 58 4.04 16.88 25.00
CA LYS A 58 4.53 17.93 25.88
C LYS A 58 6.05 17.92 25.94
N ASN A 59 6.68 19.07 25.70
CA ASN A 59 8.11 19.28 25.91
C ASN A 59 8.42 19.38 27.43
N ARG A 60 9.70 19.42 27.79
CA ARG A 60 10.21 19.64 29.16
C ARG A 60 9.75 20.96 29.80
N HIS A 61 9.23 21.88 28.99
CA HIS A 61 8.66 23.16 29.40
C HIS A 61 7.13 23.17 29.37
N ASP A 62 6.47 22.00 29.35
CA ASP A 62 5.00 21.82 29.26
C ASP A 62 4.32 22.38 28.00
N GLU A 63 5.10 22.88 27.03
CA GLU A 63 4.60 23.31 25.73
C GLU A 63 4.16 22.11 24.88
N LEU A 64 2.98 22.22 24.26
CA LEU A 64 2.46 21.23 23.31
C LEU A 64 3.21 21.37 21.98
N VAL A 65 4.18 20.49 21.74
CA VAL A 65 4.94 20.44 20.50
C VAL A 65 4.38 19.36 19.58
N LEU A 66 4.04 19.79 18.38
CA LEU A 66 3.60 18.92 17.30
C LEU A 66 4.80 18.12 16.76
N THR A 67 4.93 16.85 17.16
CA THR A 67 6.08 16.02 16.78
C THR A 67 5.69 15.05 15.68
N ARG A 68 6.37 15.15 14.52
CA ARG A 68 6.25 14.17 13.43
C ARG A 68 7.20 13.01 13.70
N ILE A 69 6.66 11.83 13.99
CA ILE A 69 7.47 10.63 14.11
C ILE A 69 7.36 9.79 12.83
N GLN A 70 8.48 9.56 12.15
CA GLN A 70 8.56 8.65 11.00
C GLN A 70 8.91 7.24 11.49
N ASN A 71 7.88 6.43 11.77
CA ASN A 71 8.07 5.08 12.33
C ASN A 71 7.93 3.94 11.33
N SER A 72 7.54 4.21 10.08
CA SER A 72 7.29 3.13 9.12
C SER A 72 7.67 3.50 7.69
N TRP A 73 8.09 2.50 6.92
CA TRP A 73 8.40 2.59 5.50
C TRP A 73 7.34 1.85 4.69
N GLN A 74 7.13 2.27 3.45
CA GLN A 74 6.24 1.63 2.49
C GLN A 74 7.02 1.29 1.23
N VAL A 75 6.78 0.09 0.70
CA VAL A 75 7.25 -0.31 -0.61
C VAL A 75 6.24 0.20 -1.63
N CYS A 76 6.69 0.99 -2.59
CA CYS A 76 5.88 1.59 -3.65
C CYS A 76 6.46 1.21 -5.00
N ILE A 77 5.62 0.80 -5.94
CA ILE A 77 6.03 0.51 -7.31
C ILE A 77 5.77 1.75 -8.16
N ASP A 78 6.76 2.19 -8.93
CA ASP A 78 6.65 3.39 -9.75
C ASP A 78 5.94 3.11 -11.08
N TYR A 79 4.61 3.18 -11.05
CA TYR A 79 3.75 2.96 -12.20
C TYR A 79 3.54 4.18 -13.11
N ARG A 80 4.29 5.29 -12.94
CA ARG A 80 4.05 6.52 -13.72
C ARG A 80 4.04 6.29 -15.23
N LYS A 81 4.99 5.51 -15.74
CA LYS A 81 5.10 5.17 -17.16
C LYS A 81 3.92 4.33 -17.64
N MET A 82 3.49 3.36 -16.85
CA MET A 82 2.33 2.52 -17.14
C MET A 82 1.04 3.34 -17.13
N ASN A 83 0.84 4.17 -16.11
CA ASN A 83 -0.37 4.99 -15.95
C ASN A 83 -0.54 6.01 -17.09
N GLN A 84 0.55 6.50 -17.68
CA GLN A 84 0.49 7.36 -18.88
C GLN A 84 0.03 6.63 -20.14
N ALA A 85 0.27 5.32 -20.23
CA ALA A 85 -0.13 4.49 -21.37
C ALA A 85 -1.54 3.90 -21.21
N THR A 86 -2.09 3.89 -20.00
CA THR A 86 -3.42 3.36 -19.70
C THR A 86 -4.48 4.45 -19.87
N CYS A 87 -5.62 4.09 -20.48
CA CYS A 87 -6.78 4.99 -20.53
C CYS A 87 -7.43 5.07 -19.15
N ASN A 88 -7.78 6.28 -18.69
CA ASN A 88 -8.49 6.45 -17.44
C ASN A 88 -9.91 5.86 -17.54
N ASP A 89 -10.26 5.00 -16.59
CA ASP A 89 -11.62 4.54 -16.44
C ASP A 89 -12.45 5.60 -15.71
N HIS A 90 -13.58 5.98 -16.31
CA HIS A 90 -14.52 6.95 -15.74
C HIS A 90 -15.68 6.22 -15.07
N PHE A 91 -15.39 5.51 -13.98
CA PHE A 91 -16.43 4.90 -13.16
C PHE A 91 -17.25 6.00 -12.44
N PRO A 92 -18.58 6.05 -12.61
CA PRO A 92 -19.40 7.08 -11.98
C PRO A 92 -19.47 6.85 -10.46
N LEU A 93 -18.72 7.65 -9.70
CA LEU A 93 -18.83 7.65 -8.25
C LEU A 93 -20.14 8.33 -7.81
N PRO A 94 -20.82 7.82 -6.78
CA PRO A 94 -22.02 8.47 -6.27
C PRO A 94 -21.69 9.84 -5.68
N PHE A 95 -22.63 10.78 -5.79
CA PHE A 95 -22.49 12.08 -5.16
C PHE A 95 -22.44 11.94 -3.63
N ILE A 96 -21.59 12.74 -3.00
CA ILE A 96 -21.38 12.70 -1.55
C ILE A 96 -22.71 12.93 -0.82
N ASP A 97 -23.52 13.89 -1.29
CA ASP A 97 -24.81 14.23 -0.68
C ASP A 97 -25.77 13.04 -0.66
N GLN A 98 -25.83 12.25 -1.73
CA GLN A 98 -26.68 11.06 -1.81
C GLN A 98 -26.24 9.98 -0.81
N VAL A 99 -24.94 9.83 -0.59
CA VAL A 99 -24.42 8.90 0.41
C VAL A 99 -24.71 9.41 1.81
N LEU A 100 -24.55 10.71 2.07
CA LEU A 100 -24.80 11.34 3.37
C LEU A 100 -26.28 11.28 3.77
N GLU A 101 -27.20 11.52 2.84
CA GLU A 101 -28.65 11.44 3.10
C GLU A 101 -29.05 10.01 3.54
N ARG A 102 -28.53 8.99 2.84
CA ARG A 102 -28.74 7.58 3.20
C ARG A 102 -28.12 7.19 4.54
N LEU A 103 -27.02 7.84 4.88
CA LEU A 103 -26.36 7.63 6.17
C LEU A 103 -27.18 8.27 7.29
N ALA A 104 -27.62 9.52 7.14
CA ALA A 104 -28.32 10.31 8.17
C ALA A 104 -29.55 9.62 8.80
N GLU A 105 -30.20 8.71 8.07
CA GLU A 105 -31.34 7.91 8.57
C GLU A 105 -30.94 6.74 9.50
N ARG A 106 -29.63 6.52 9.74
CA ARG A 106 -29.11 5.39 10.52
C ARG A 106 -28.59 5.85 11.88
N SER A 107 -28.85 5.05 12.91
CA SER A 107 -28.43 5.31 14.30
C SER A 107 -27.03 4.82 14.64
N HIS A 108 -26.46 3.90 13.84
CA HIS A 108 -25.16 3.28 14.09
C HIS A 108 -24.36 3.19 12.79
N TYR A 109 -23.05 3.42 12.88
CA TYR A 109 -22.12 3.35 11.74
C TYR A 109 -20.90 2.52 12.09
N CYS A 110 -20.47 1.69 11.14
CA CYS A 110 -19.21 0.95 11.22
C CYS A 110 -18.35 1.33 10.03
N PHE A 111 -17.13 1.79 10.30
CA PHE A 111 -16.13 2.04 9.26
C PHE A 111 -15.30 0.78 9.03
N LEU A 112 -15.31 0.26 7.81
CA LEU A 112 -14.49 -0.87 7.41
C LEU A 112 -13.35 -0.34 6.54
N ASP A 113 -12.12 -0.65 6.92
CA ASP A 113 -10.94 -0.29 6.14
C ASP A 113 -10.68 -1.32 5.03
N GLY A 114 -10.70 -0.84 3.79
CA GLY A 114 -10.44 -1.61 2.57
C GLY A 114 -8.95 -1.71 2.22
N PHE A 115 -8.03 -1.50 3.17
CA PHE A 115 -6.59 -1.36 2.89
C PHE A 115 -5.95 -2.50 2.08
N PHE A 116 -6.50 -3.72 2.11
CA PHE A 116 -6.00 -4.85 1.29
C PHE A 116 -6.98 -5.26 0.18
N GLY A 117 -8.00 -4.45 -0.11
CA GLY A 117 -9.03 -4.75 -1.11
C GLY A 117 -8.46 -4.91 -2.51
N TYR A 118 -7.50 -4.07 -2.88
CA TYR A 118 -6.85 -4.12 -4.20
C TYR A 118 -6.09 -5.42 -4.45
N MET A 119 -5.48 -6.02 -3.43
CA MET A 119 -4.71 -7.27 -3.58
C MET A 119 -5.59 -8.52 -3.77
N LYS A 120 -6.91 -8.37 -3.64
CA LYS A 120 -7.88 -9.45 -3.86
C LYS A 120 -8.49 -9.42 -5.26
N ILE A 121 -8.31 -8.32 -6.00
CA ILE A 121 -8.88 -8.15 -7.34
C ILE A 121 -7.84 -8.65 -8.35
N HIS A 122 -8.22 -9.64 -9.13
CA HIS A 122 -7.35 -10.19 -10.18
C HIS A 122 -7.26 -9.25 -11.38
N ILE A 123 -6.05 -9.10 -11.89
CA ILE A 123 -5.79 -8.39 -13.14
C ILE A 123 -6.13 -9.31 -14.31
N ALA A 124 -6.68 -8.74 -15.39
CA ALA A 124 -6.92 -9.49 -16.61
C ALA A 124 -5.62 -10.13 -17.11
N LEU A 125 -5.67 -11.41 -17.50
CA LEU A 125 -4.48 -12.18 -17.91
C LEU A 125 -3.66 -11.48 -19.01
N ALA A 126 -4.33 -10.79 -19.94
CA ALA A 126 -3.69 -10.04 -21.01
C ALA A 126 -2.87 -8.83 -20.51
N ASP A 127 -3.18 -8.29 -19.33
CA ASP A 127 -2.59 -7.08 -18.78
C ASP A 127 -1.63 -7.32 -17.59
N GLN A 128 -1.57 -8.55 -17.05
CA GLN A 128 -0.69 -8.88 -15.92
C GLN A 128 0.77 -8.50 -16.18
N HIS A 129 1.27 -8.74 -17.39
CA HIS A 129 2.64 -8.39 -17.82
C HIS A 129 2.96 -6.89 -17.74
N LYS A 130 1.95 -6.01 -17.77
CA LYS A 130 2.13 -4.54 -17.64
C LYS A 130 2.44 -4.14 -16.21
N THR A 131 2.02 -4.94 -15.24
CA THR A 131 2.20 -4.67 -13.81
C THR A 131 3.54 -5.16 -13.26
N THR A 132 4.41 -5.66 -14.14
CA THR A 132 5.73 -6.19 -13.79
C THR A 132 6.62 -5.15 -13.13
N PHE A 133 7.31 -5.58 -12.06
CA PHE A 133 8.27 -4.77 -11.34
C PHE A 133 9.54 -5.55 -11.03
N THR A 134 10.65 -4.82 -10.92
CA THR A 134 11.95 -5.40 -10.57
C THR A 134 12.31 -5.03 -9.14
N CYS A 135 12.70 -6.05 -8.37
CA CYS A 135 13.29 -5.90 -7.05
C CYS A 135 14.61 -6.69 -6.97
N PRO A 136 15.46 -6.48 -5.94
CA PRO A 136 16.71 -7.23 -5.80
C PRO A 136 16.57 -8.76 -5.78
N PHE A 137 15.36 -9.27 -5.50
CA PHE A 137 15.05 -10.70 -5.44
C PHE A 137 14.55 -11.29 -6.77
N GLY A 138 14.34 -10.45 -7.79
CA GLY A 138 13.87 -10.87 -9.11
C GLY A 138 12.78 -9.96 -9.70
N THR A 139 12.29 -10.38 -10.85
CA THR A 139 11.22 -9.72 -11.59
C THR A 139 9.89 -10.44 -11.32
N LEU A 140 8.90 -9.70 -10.85
CA LEU A 140 7.61 -10.22 -10.39
C LEU A 140 6.47 -9.46 -11.07
N ALA A 141 5.33 -10.12 -11.26
CA ALA A 141 4.09 -9.52 -11.78
C ALA A 141 2.91 -9.85 -10.87
N TYR A 142 1.87 -9.01 -10.88
CA TYR A 142 0.63 -9.27 -10.16
C TYR A 142 -0.30 -10.19 -10.95
N THR A 143 -1.09 -10.98 -10.22
CA THR A 143 -2.10 -11.91 -10.77
C THR A 143 -3.47 -11.27 -11.01
#